data_AF-A0A1L0BGE9-F1
#
_entry.id   AF-A0A1L0BGE9-F1
#
_cell.length_a   1.000
_cell.length_b   1.000
_cell.length_c   1.000
_cell.angle_alpha   90.00
_cell.angle_beta   90.00
_cell.angle_gamma   90.00
#
_symmetry.space_group_name_H-M   'P 1'
#
loop_
_entity.id
_entity.type
_entity.pdbx_description
1 polymer ?
#
loop_
_entity_poly.entity_id
_entity_poly.type
_entity_poly.pdbx_seq_one_letter_code
_entity_poly.pdbx_strand_id
1 'polypeptide(L)'
;MKLAIIAYFIAFCWALIPEKDVKPHVFVLTDISNEPDDAESLVRLLLYSNELNIHGIIATTSYWLNYTTHEEDIYPILDAYEVVRPQLLKHTDTYPSADFLRSIVSSGYPDYGLDAFKRSEISKGAKMLVELVDNLKVGETMNVLVWGGAGIIAEALKEVKETRLTDLLNEFVLKILVYSISDQDNAGSWMRINFPKLKYIASIHGFNQYGLASWVGISGEQYNPFDFGGPNSDLVSKAWLQENIRSVGPLGAVYPEHMFNMEGDTPSLLFVVPNGLNSPENPEYGGWGGRYIPVDISRYLNLYSDTTDYAIGEDGKVHVSNQASIWRWRDAYQNDFKTRMQWTVSEFDEAFHEPIVVVNGTTSYSSLDLDVEVETTVKLDASKSYDLNKNDLTFKWFHYREITVSQSNIIEVPEIEITPLNSEGSIITFEVPDFKSACHSIFGKPLDSCKQYHIILEVSNAGTRSYRRVILKTNKGERKFEEYKATQNFEGVSHDEL
;
A
#
# COMPACT_ATOMS: atom_id res chain seq x y z
N MET A 1 12.73 64.89 -15.61
CA MET A 1 12.07 63.61 -15.92
C MET A 1 12.53 62.57 -14.91
N LYS A 2 11.69 62.27 -13.91
CA LYS A 2 11.90 61.16 -12.99
C LYS A 2 11.23 59.94 -13.61
N LEU A 3 11.98 58.93 -14.05
CA LEU A 3 11.42 57.61 -14.33
C LEU A 3 11.35 56.85 -13.00
N ALA A 4 10.14 56.59 -12.54
CA ALA A 4 9.87 55.65 -11.47
C ALA A 4 9.89 54.23 -12.08
N ILE A 5 10.84 53.41 -11.67
CA ILE A 5 10.83 51.97 -11.92
C ILE A 5 9.96 51.37 -10.82
N ILE A 6 8.73 50.98 -11.16
CA ILE A 6 7.88 50.15 -10.30
C ILE A 6 8.24 48.70 -10.64
N ALA A 7 9.02 48.06 -9.77
CA ALA A 7 9.21 46.62 -9.80
C ALA A 7 8.03 45.96 -9.06
N TYR A 8 7.10 45.39 -9.81
CA TYR A 8 6.07 44.49 -9.25
C TYR A 8 6.74 43.14 -8.96
N PHE A 9 7.17 42.93 -7.71
CA PHE A 9 7.38 41.58 -7.19
C PHE A 9 6.02 41.01 -6.79
N ILE A 10 5.33 40.36 -7.74
CA ILE A 10 4.24 39.45 -7.39
C ILE A 10 4.90 38.15 -6.97
N ALA A 11 5.29 38.04 -5.70
CA ALA A 11 5.57 36.76 -5.09
C ALA A 11 4.22 36.09 -4.80
N PHE A 12 3.66 35.42 -5.81
CA PHE A 12 2.64 34.41 -5.57
C PHE A 12 3.34 33.20 -4.94
N CYS A 13 3.64 33.28 -3.65
CA CYS A 13 4.01 32.11 -2.85
C CYS A 13 2.72 31.33 -2.57
N TRP A 14 2.25 30.58 -3.56
CA TRP A 14 1.35 29.47 -3.28
C TRP A 14 2.22 28.44 -2.56
N ALA A 15 1.86 28.08 -1.33
CA ALA A 15 2.54 27.01 -0.63
C ALA A 15 2.19 25.72 -1.37
N LEU A 16 3.07 25.22 -2.25
CA LEU A 16 2.85 23.94 -2.91
C LEU A 16 3.14 22.81 -1.92
N ILE A 17 2.43 21.69 -2.06
CA ILE A 17 2.75 20.46 -1.35
C ILE A 17 4.23 20.12 -1.63
N PRO A 18 5.08 19.98 -0.61
CA PRO A 18 6.47 19.58 -0.79
C PRO A 18 6.58 18.23 -1.51
N GLU A 19 7.58 18.10 -2.39
CA GLU A 19 7.86 16.83 -3.04
C GLU A 19 8.29 15.77 -2.01
N LYS A 20 7.75 14.56 -2.13
CA LYS A 20 8.09 13.44 -1.27
C LYS A 20 9.42 12.82 -1.70
N ASP A 21 10.21 12.37 -0.73
CA ASP A 21 11.49 11.69 -0.96
C ASP A 21 11.34 10.26 -1.54
N VAL A 22 10.11 9.78 -1.66
CA VAL A 22 9.75 8.49 -2.26
C VAL A 22 8.66 8.73 -3.30
N LYS A 23 8.89 8.27 -4.54
CA LYS A 23 7.93 8.31 -5.63
C LYS A 23 7.91 6.97 -6.39
N PRO A 24 7.05 6.02 -5.99
CA PRO A 24 7.04 4.66 -6.52
C PRO A 24 6.81 4.59 -8.03
N HIS A 25 7.49 3.67 -8.71
CA HIS A 25 7.20 3.34 -10.11
C HIS A 25 6.01 2.37 -10.15
N VAL A 26 4.97 2.74 -10.90
CA VAL A 26 3.70 2.01 -10.96
C VAL A 26 3.37 1.62 -12.40
N PHE A 27 2.92 0.39 -12.58
CA PHE A 27 2.40 -0.13 -13.84
C PHE A 27 1.10 -0.89 -13.56
N VAL A 28 0.00 -0.47 -14.17
CA VAL A 28 -1.34 -1.01 -13.87
C VAL A 28 -1.77 -1.97 -14.98
N LEU A 29 -2.24 -3.15 -14.58
CA LEU A 29 -2.93 -4.11 -15.44
C LEU A 29 -4.40 -4.17 -15.02
N THR A 30 -5.30 -3.78 -15.89
CA THR A 30 -6.73 -3.65 -15.59
C THR A 30 -7.55 -4.36 -16.65
N ASP A 31 -8.49 -5.21 -16.25
CA ASP A 31 -9.52 -5.76 -17.13
C ASP A 31 -10.74 -4.84 -17.15
N ILE A 32 -10.45 -3.53 -17.27
CA ILE A 32 -11.42 -2.45 -17.29
C ILE A 32 -12.66 -2.82 -18.11
N SER A 33 -13.82 -2.47 -17.57
CA SER A 33 -15.15 -2.81 -18.09
C SER A 33 -15.65 -4.23 -17.82
N ASN A 34 -14.87 -5.07 -17.13
CA ASN A 34 -15.39 -6.26 -16.48
C ASN A 34 -16.45 -5.87 -15.42
N GLU A 35 -16.01 -5.10 -14.42
CA GLU A 35 -16.83 -4.58 -13.32
C GLU A 35 -16.60 -3.06 -13.17
N PRO A 36 -17.50 -2.33 -12.47
CA PRO A 36 -17.32 -0.89 -12.28
C PRO A 36 -16.08 -0.51 -11.48
N ASP A 37 -15.54 -1.40 -10.64
CA ASP A 37 -14.52 -1.11 -9.64
C ASP A 37 -13.12 -0.82 -10.21
N ASP A 38 -12.76 -1.37 -11.38
CA ASP A 38 -11.57 -0.93 -12.12
C ASP A 38 -11.66 0.57 -12.48
N ALA A 39 -12.84 1.03 -12.92
CA ALA A 39 -13.07 2.43 -13.28
C ALA A 39 -13.10 3.33 -12.03
N GLU A 40 -13.68 2.86 -10.92
CA GLU A 40 -13.60 3.51 -9.62
C GLU A 40 -12.14 3.68 -9.15
N SER A 41 -11.37 2.59 -9.22
CA SER A 41 -9.96 2.55 -8.83
C SER A 41 -9.08 3.41 -9.74
N LEU A 42 -9.39 3.50 -11.04
CA LEU A 42 -8.71 4.39 -11.97
C LEU A 42 -8.96 5.87 -11.65
N VAL A 43 -10.20 6.26 -11.32
CA VAL A 43 -10.50 7.63 -10.85
C VAL A 43 -9.66 7.95 -9.62
N ARG A 44 -9.59 7.04 -8.65
CA ARG A 44 -8.74 7.23 -7.47
C ARG A 44 -7.26 7.32 -7.85
N LEU A 45 -6.72 6.41 -8.66
CA LEU A 45 -5.32 6.44 -9.13
C LEU A 45 -4.92 7.81 -9.69
N LEU A 46 -5.78 8.44 -10.49
CA LEU A 46 -5.51 9.74 -11.10
C LEU A 46 -5.40 10.87 -10.08
N LEU A 47 -6.13 10.80 -8.95
CA LEU A 47 -5.99 11.75 -7.85
C LEU A 47 -4.69 11.60 -7.08
N TYR A 48 -4.07 10.41 -7.10
CA TYR A 48 -2.76 10.12 -6.49
C TYR A 48 -1.61 10.23 -7.51
N SER A 49 -1.88 10.61 -8.76
CA SER A 49 -0.85 10.63 -9.81
C SER A 49 0.27 11.66 -9.58
N ASN A 50 0.09 12.62 -8.67
CA ASN A 50 1.16 13.50 -8.21
C ASN A 50 2.20 12.77 -7.32
N GLU A 51 1.77 11.70 -6.63
CA GLU A 51 2.56 10.90 -5.67
C GLU A 51 3.28 9.72 -6.32
N LEU A 52 2.99 9.43 -7.59
CA LEU A 52 3.38 8.19 -8.27
C LEU A 52 4.10 8.49 -9.59
N ASN A 53 5.05 7.65 -9.94
CA ASN A 53 5.59 7.58 -11.29
C ASN A 53 4.81 6.50 -12.05
N ILE A 54 3.67 6.88 -12.66
CA ILE A 54 2.84 5.96 -13.44
C ILE A 54 3.48 5.77 -14.81
N HIS A 55 3.89 4.54 -15.13
CA HIS A 55 4.56 4.22 -16.38
C HIS A 55 3.65 3.55 -17.40
N GLY A 56 2.54 2.93 -16.97
CA GLY A 56 1.60 2.25 -17.86
C GLY A 56 0.24 2.03 -17.23
N ILE A 57 -0.81 2.16 -18.04
CA ILE A 57 -2.19 1.78 -17.72
C ILE A 57 -2.65 0.85 -18.83
N ILE A 58 -2.60 -0.46 -18.57
CA ILE A 58 -2.66 -1.47 -19.62
C ILE A 58 -3.92 -2.32 -19.49
N ALA A 59 -4.76 -2.30 -20.53
CA ALA A 59 -5.92 -3.16 -20.61
C ALA A 59 -5.50 -4.63 -20.80
N THR A 60 -5.95 -5.51 -19.91
CA THR A 60 -5.64 -6.95 -19.85
C THR A 60 -6.93 -7.78 -19.85
N THR A 61 -6.80 -9.10 -19.95
CA THR A 61 -7.91 -10.05 -19.77
C THR A 61 -7.93 -10.60 -18.34
N SER A 62 -9.04 -11.18 -17.90
CA SER A 62 -9.15 -11.92 -16.63
C SER A 62 -10.06 -13.15 -16.80
N TYR A 63 -10.36 -13.86 -15.73
CA TYR A 63 -11.37 -14.91 -15.74
C TYR A 63 -12.78 -14.36 -16.01
N TRP A 64 -13.03 -13.11 -15.66
CA TRP A 64 -14.31 -12.44 -15.83
C TRP A 64 -14.39 -11.69 -17.18
N LEU A 65 -13.25 -11.37 -17.78
CA LEU A 65 -13.10 -10.80 -19.12
C LEU A 65 -12.06 -11.57 -19.95
N ASN A 66 -12.37 -12.79 -20.38
CA ASN A 66 -11.36 -13.77 -20.84
C ASN A 66 -10.71 -13.48 -22.19
N TYR A 67 -11.43 -12.90 -23.15
CA TYR A 67 -10.98 -12.84 -24.55
C TYR A 67 -11.31 -11.51 -25.24
N THR A 68 -11.36 -10.44 -24.45
CA THR A 68 -11.54 -9.06 -24.91
C THR A 68 -10.72 -8.15 -24.01
N THR A 69 -10.28 -7.02 -24.56
CA THR A 69 -9.68 -5.92 -23.81
C THR A 69 -10.39 -4.64 -24.20
N HIS A 70 -10.51 -3.69 -23.27
CA HIS A 70 -11.28 -2.46 -23.46
C HIS A 70 -10.44 -1.21 -23.13
N GLU A 71 -9.29 -1.05 -23.79
CA GLU A 71 -8.46 0.15 -23.58
C GLU A 71 -9.21 1.45 -23.90
N GLU A 72 -10.23 1.39 -24.76
CA GLU A 72 -11.11 2.50 -25.09
C GLU A 72 -11.83 3.10 -23.88
N ASP A 73 -12.10 2.31 -22.84
CA ASP A 73 -12.87 2.74 -21.66
C ASP A 73 -12.01 3.50 -20.63
N ILE A 74 -10.68 3.51 -20.82
CA ILE A 74 -9.76 4.35 -20.03
C ILE A 74 -9.88 5.83 -20.43
N TYR A 75 -10.06 6.12 -21.72
CA TYR A 75 -9.97 7.48 -22.25
C TYR A 75 -11.05 8.44 -21.71
N PRO A 76 -12.34 8.06 -21.56
CA PRO A 76 -13.34 8.94 -20.96
C PRO A 76 -12.99 9.42 -19.54
N ILE A 77 -12.32 8.58 -18.76
CA ILE A 77 -11.86 8.94 -17.41
C ILE A 77 -10.68 9.92 -17.50
N LEU A 78 -9.75 9.70 -18.45
CA LEU A 78 -8.66 10.65 -18.72
C LEU A 78 -9.16 12.00 -19.25
N ASP A 79 -10.23 12.01 -20.04
CA ASP A 79 -10.88 13.24 -20.52
C ASP A 79 -11.46 14.04 -19.34
N ALA A 80 -12.10 13.38 -18.38
CA ALA A 80 -12.59 14.02 -17.16
C ALA A 80 -11.43 14.55 -16.28
N TYR A 81 -10.34 13.79 -16.18
CA TYR A 81 -9.11 14.22 -15.50
C TYR A 81 -8.50 15.48 -16.14
N GLU A 82 -8.44 15.54 -17.47
CA GLU A 82 -7.92 16.72 -18.20
C GLU A 82 -8.67 17.99 -17.83
N VAL A 83 -10.00 17.90 -17.68
CA VAL A 83 -10.85 19.04 -17.31
C VAL A 83 -10.52 19.56 -15.90
N VAL A 84 -10.24 18.66 -14.95
CA VAL A 84 -9.97 19.06 -13.55
C VAL A 84 -8.50 19.33 -13.26
N ARG A 85 -7.58 18.90 -14.14
CA ARG A 85 -6.14 19.06 -13.95
C ARG A 85 -5.71 20.51 -13.67
N PRO A 86 -6.23 21.56 -14.35
CA PRO A 86 -5.89 22.94 -14.00
C PRO A 86 -6.22 23.31 -12.54
N GLN A 87 -7.27 22.71 -11.97
CA GLN A 87 -7.59 22.90 -10.55
C GLN A 87 -6.62 22.10 -9.67
N LEU A 88 -6.36 20.83 -9.99
CA LEU A 88 -5.36 20.02 -9.27
C LEU A 88 -3.97 20.68 -9.20
N LEU A 89 -3.56 21.37 -10.28
CA LEU A 89 -2.29 22.09 -10.35
C LEU A 89 -2.18 23.29 -9.40
N LYS A 90 -3.29 23.74 -8.81
CA LYS A 90 -3.28 24.75 -7.74
C LYS A 90 -2.82 24.18 -6.40
N HIS A 91 -2.88 22.87 -6.23
CA HIS A 91 -2.46 22.15 -5.02
C HIS A 91 -0.99 21.70 -5.11
N THR A 92 -0.60 21.18 -6.26
CA THR A 92 0.79 20.81 -6.55
C THR A 92 1.04 20.82 -8.05
N ASP A 93 2.24 21.23 -8.48
CA ASP A 93 2.64 21.29 -9.88
C ASP A 93 3.06 19.93 -10.47
N THR A 94 3.05 18.87 -9.64
CA THR A 94 3.55 17.54 -9.98
C THR A 94 2.53 16.61 -10.64
N TYR A 95 1.29 17.05 -10.85
CA TYR A 95 0.27 16.28 -11.56
C TYR A 95 0.61 16.11 -13.05
N PRO A 96 0.67 14.87 -13.58
CA PRO A 96 1.03 14.62 -14.97
C PRO A 96 0.00 15.19 -15.96
N SER A 97 0.41 15.53 -17.18
CA SER A 97 -0.54 15.93 -18.22
C SER A 97 -1.41 14.75 -18.66
N ALA A 98 -2.67 15.03 -19.05
CA ALA A 98 -3.53 14.02 -19.63
C ALA A 98 -2.94 13.41 -20.92
N ASP A 99 -2.24 14.19 -21.74
CA ASP A 99 -1.53 13.68 -22.93
C ASP A 99 -0.45 12.65 -22.59
N PHE A 100 0.33 12.91 -21.53
CA PHE A 100 1.28 11.92 -21.01
C PHE A 100 0.56 10.64 -20.57
N LEU A 101 -0.52 10.76 -19.79
CA LEU A 101 -1.29 9.60 -19.33
C LEU A 101 -1.86 8.81 -20.51
N ARG A 102 -2.41 9.46 -21.54
CA ARG A 102 -2.86 8.79 -22.78
C ARG A 102 -1.71 8.10 -23.51
N SER A 103 -0.51 8.69 -23.50
CA SER A 103 0.65 8.11 -24.20
C SER A 103 1.15 6.80 -23.59
N ILE A 104 0.83 6.55 -22.31
CA ILE A 104 1.17 5.32 -21.59
C ILE A 104 0.01 4.32 -21.50
N VAL A 105 -1.14 4.62 -22.12
CA VAL A 105 -2.23 3.65 -22.30
C VAL A 105 -1.86 2.67 -23.42
N SER A 106 -2.10 1.39 -23.15
CA SER A 106 -1.90 0.32 -24.11
C SER A 106 -2.77 -0.88 -23.75
N SER A 107 -2.69 -1.95 -24.53
CA SER A 107 -3.34 -3.22 -24.24
C SER A 107 -2.40 -4.43 -24.43
N GLY A 108 -2.75 -5.51 -23.75
CA GLY A 108 -2.28 -6.87 -24.02
C GLY A 108 -2.97 -7.50 -25.23
N TYR A 109 -2.82 -8.81 -25.42
CA TYR A 109 -3.68 -9.54 -26.35
C TYR A 109 -5.04 -9.86 -25.69
N PRO A 110 -6.12 -10.00 -26.48
CA PRO A 110 -7.40 -10.49 -26.01
C PRO A 110 -7.38 -12.03 -25.85
N ASP A 111 -6.36 -12.55 -25.16
CA ASP A 111 -6.15 -13.98 -24.92
C ASP A 111 -6.03 -14.22 -23.40
N TYR A 112 -6.82 -15.16 -22.86
CA TYR A 112 -6.86 -15.46 -21.43
C TYR A 112 -5.51 -15.94 -20.87
N GLY A 113 -4.87 -15.10 -20.06
CA GLY A 113 -3.66 -15.45 -19.30
C GLY A 113 -2.57 -16.07 -20.18
N LEU A 114 -2.22 -17.33 -19.92
CA LEU A 114 -1.17 -18.05 -20.64
C LEU A 114 -1.54 -18.41 -22.09
N ASP A 115 -2.78 -18.24 -22.53
CA ASP A 115 -3.15 -18.46 -23.94
C ASP A 115 -2.41 -17.51 -24.88
N ALA A 116 -2.00 -16.34 -24.40
CA ALA A 116 -1.15 -15.40 -25.12
C ALA A 116 0.18 -16.03 -25.59
N PHE A 117 0.66 -17.11 -24.96
CA PHE A 117 1.89 -17.81 -25.38
C PHE A 117 1.76 -18.50 -26.75
N LYS A 118 0.55 -18.66 -27.27
CA LYS A 118 0.31 -19.17 -28.64
C LYS A 118 0.71 -18.14 -29.70
N ARG A 119 0.89 -16.87 -29.33
CA ARG A 119 1.36 -15.80 -30.22
C ARG A 119 2.87 -15.93 -30.44
N SER A 120 3.31 -15.52 -31.62
CA SER A 120 4.73 -15.56 -31.97
C SER A 120 5.54 -14.40 -31.39
N GLU A 121 4.88 -13.30 -31.04
CA GLU A 121 5.47 -12.12 -30.42
C GLU A 121 4.65 -11.72 -29.19
N ILE A 122 5.32 -11.19 -28.17
CA ILE A 122 4.65 -10.61 -27.00
C ILE A 122 3.83 -9.36 -27.35
N SER A 123 2.78 -9.10 -26.56
CA SER A 123 1.87 -7.97 -26.73
C SER A 123 2.56 -6.60 -26.58
N LYS A 124 1.89 -5.51 -27.03
CA LYS A 124 2.39 -4.14 -26.87
C LYS A 124 2.60 -3.80 -25.39
N GLY A 125 1.65 -4.17 -24.53
CA GLY A 125 1.78 -4.03 -23.08
C GLY A 125 2.99 -4.77 -22.49
N ALA A 126 3.25 -6.01 -22.94
CA ALA A 126 4.40 -6.78 -22.48
C ALA A 126 5.73 -6.18 -22.96
N LYS A 127 5.83 -5.72 -24.22
CA LYS A 127 7.03 -5.03 -24.75
C LYS A 127 7.33 -3.78 -23.92
N MET A 128 6.30 -2.98 -23.64
CA MET A 128 6.40 -1.78 -22.82
C MET A 128 6.89 -2.08 -21.39
N LEU A 129 6.36 -3.12 -20.74
CA LEU A 129 6.83 -3.54 -19.41
C LEU A 129 8.31 -3.95 -19.44
N VAL A 130 8.74 -4.71 -20.45
CA VAL A 130 10.14 -5.11 -20.61
C VAL A 130 11.06 -3.89 -20.73
N GLU A 131 10.72 -2.94 -21.61
CA GLU A 131 11.50 -1.72 -21.82
C GLU A 131 11.58 -0.84 -20.56
N LEU A 132 10.47 -0.71 -19.83
CA LEU A 132 10.44 0.09 -18.61
C LEU A 132 11.28 -0.51 -17.49
N VAL A 133 11.18 -1.82 -17.27
CA VAL A 133 11.96 -2.53 -16.23
C VAL A 133 13.45 -2.51 -16.56
N ASP A 134 13.82 -2.58 -17.84
CA ASP A 134 15.22 -2.46 -18.26
C ASP A 134 15.82 -1.09 -17.94
N ASN A 135 15.00 -0.03 -18.01
CA ASN A 135 15.42 1.33 -17.74
C ASN A 135 15.46 1.70 -16.24
N LEU A 136 14.95 0.84 -15.36
CA LEU A 136 15.06 1.04 -13.91
C LEU A 136 16.51 0.89 -13.45
N LYS A 137 16.93 1.79 -12.56
CA LYS A 137 18.24 1.74 -11.92
C LYS A 137 18.28 0.61 -10.89
N VAL A 138 19.51 0.22 -10.52
CA VAL A 138 19.72 -0.73 -9.43
C VAL A 138 19.10 -0.17 -8.15
N GLY A 139 18.20 -0.95 -7.53
CA GLY A 139 17.47 -0.59 -6.32
C GLY A 139 16.11 0.08 -6.57
N GLU A 140 15.76 0.41 -7.82
CA GLU A 140 14.40 0.83 -8.17
C GLU A 140 13.54 -0.41 -8.50
N THR A 141 12.26 -0.33 -8.14
CA THR A 141 11.28 -1.41 -8.30
C THR A 141 10.10 -0.93 -9.12
N MET A 142 9.70 -1.68 -10.14
CA MET A 142 8.40 -1.55 -10.80
C MET A 142 7.33 -2.26 -9.97
N ASN A 143 6.39 -1.50 -9.42
CA ASN A 143 5.23 -2.05 -8.74
C ASN A 143 4.14 -2.30 -9.79
N VAL A 144 3.89 -3.55 -10.11
CA VAL A 144 2.85 -3.96 -11.05
C VAL A 144 1.57 -4.25 -10.27
N LEU A 145 0.57 -3.39 -10.44
CA LEU A 145 -0.75 -3.50 -9.81
C LEU A 145 -1.65 -4.31 -10.75
N VAL A 146 -2.06 -5.50 -10.33
CA VAL A 146 -2.84 -6.42 -11.17
C VAL A 146 -4.28 -6.45 -10.66
N TRP A 147 -5.13 -5.71 -11.34
CA TRP A 147 -6.56 -5.56 -11.09
C TRP A 147 -7.35 -6.66 -11.81
N GLY A 148 -6.87 -7.09 -12.99
CA GLY A 148 -7.39 -8.23 -13.74
C GLY A 148 -6.46 -9.46 -13.74
N GLY A 149 -6.16 -9.99 -14.93
CA GLY A 149 -5.21 -11.08 -15.13
C GLY A 149 -3.76 -10.62 -15.33
N ALA A 150 -2.83 -11.51 -14.98
CA ALA A 150 -1.39 -11.26 -14.98
C ALA A 150 -0.67 -11.73 -16.26
N GLY A 151 -1.41 -12.12 -17.31
CA GLY A 151 -0.88 -12.62 -18.58
C GLY A 151 0.24 -11.78 -19.19
N ILE A 152 0.12 -10.44 -19.16
CA ILE A 152 1.14 -9.51 -19.69
C ILE A 152 2.49 -9.65 -18.99
N ILE A 153 2.50 -9.86 -17.67
CA ILE A 153 3.74 -10.08 -16.90
C ILE A 153 4.35 -11.43 -17.31
N ALA A 154 3.52 -12.45 -17.47
CA ALA A 154 3.97 -13.77 -17.89
C ALA A 154 4.57 -13.76 -19.31
N GLU A 155 3.98 -13.01 -20.24
CA GLU A 155 4.54 -12.74 -21.58
C GLU A 155 5.93 -12.11 -21.47
N ALA A 156 6.04 -11.00 -20.73
CA ALA A 156 7.31 -10.28 -20.53
C ALA A 156 8.40 -11.19 -19.94
N LEU A 157 8.07 -11.94 -18.90
CA LEU A 157 9.00 -12.87 -18.24
C LEU A 157 9.40 -14.03 -19.16
N LYS A 158 8.48 -14.55 -19.96
CA LYS A 158 8.78 -15.58 -20.97
C LYS A 158 9.76 -15.06 -22.02
N GLU A 159 9.50 -13.88 -22.58
CA GLU A 159 10.37 -13.24 -23.58
C GLU A 159 11.79 -13.04 -23.03
N VAL A 160 11.90 -12.44 -21.84
CA VAL A 160 13.20 -12.20 -21.20
C VAL A 160 13.95 -13.51 -20.93
N LYS A 161 13.24 -14.56 -20.49
CA LYS A 161 13.81 -15.89 -20.26
C LYS A 161 14.32 -16.56 -21.54
N GLU A 162 13.63 -16.36 -22.66
CA GLU A 162 13.99 -16.99 -23.95
C GLU A 162 15.09 -16.22 -24.70
N THR A 163 15.20 -14.91 -24.47
CA THR A 163 16.10 -14.02 -25.22
C THR A 163 17.37 -13.61 -24.48
N ARG A 164 17.44 -13.80 -23.15
CA ARG A 164 18.55 -13.29 -22.33
C ARG A 164 19.28 -14.38 -21.55
N LEU A 165 20.51 -14.05 -21.14
CA LEU A 165 21.29 -14.86 -20.20
C LEU A 165 20.64 -14.85 -18.81
N THR A 166 20.86 -15.93 -18.05
CA THR A 166 20.28 -16.14 -16.72
C THR A 166 20.52 -14.99 -15.75
N ASP A 167 21.70 -14.36 -15.76
CA ASP A 167 22.00 -13.25 -14.86
C ASP A 167 21.19 -11.99 -15.19
N LEU A 168 20.99 -11.70 -16.48
CA LEU A 168 20.14 -10.58 -16.92
C LEU A 168 18.66 -10.85 -16.65
N LEU A 169 18.20 -12.11 -16.77
CA LEU A 169 16.86 -12.51 -16.34
C LEU A 169 16.70 -12.32 -14.83
N ASN A 170 17.67 -12.75 -14.03
CA ASN A 170 17.61 -12.58 -12.57
C ASN A 170 17.55 -11.11 -12.18
N GLU A 171 18.34 -10.25 -12.82
CA GLU A 171 18.30 -8.80 -12.58
C GLU A 171 16.92 -8.22 -12.95
N PHE A 172 16.38 -8.60 -14.11
CA PHE A 172 15.04 -8.18 -14.55
C PHE A 172 13.95 -8.57 -13.54
N VAL A 173 13.96 -9.83 -13.08
CA VAL A 173 12.98 -10.35 -12.10
C VAL A 173 13.05 -9.63 -10.76
N LEU A 174 14.26 -9.26 -10.30
CA LEU A 174 14.45 -8.58 -9.01
C LEU A 174 13.94 -7.14 -9.00
N LYS A 175 13.75 -6.52 -10.17
CA LYS A 175 13.20 -5.16 -10.32
C LYS A 175 11.67 -5.12 -10.34
N ILE A 176 10.99 -6.27 -10.23
CA ILE A 176 9.52 -6.34 -10.32
C ILE A 176 8.95 -6.79 -8.97
N LEU A 177 7.96 -6.02 -8.50
CA LEU A 177 7.06 -6.39 -7.41
C LEU A 177 5.65 -6.47 -7.98
N VAL A 178 5.01 -7.62 -7.87
CA VAL A 178 3.62 -7.82 -8.29
C VAL A 178 2.71 -7.75 -7.06
N TYR A 179 1.68 -6.92 -7.11
CA TYR A 179 0.55 -6.97 -6.21
C TYR A 179 -0.67 -7.38 -7.03
N SER A 180 -1.15 -8.61 -6.82
CA SER A 180 -2.30 -9.17 -7.52
C SER A 180 -3.53 -9.24 -6.62
N ILE A 181 -4.65 -8.71 -7.11
CA ILE A 181 -5.97 -8.76 -6.45
C ILE A 181 -6.53 -10.18 -6.63
N SER A 182 -6.04 -11.06 -5.77
CA SER A 182 -6.08 -12.52 -5.98
C SER A 182 -5.45 -12.89 -7.35
N ASP A 183 -5.49 -14.18 -7.73
CA ASP A 183 -5.18 -14.56 -9.11
C ASP A 183 -6.48 -14.67 -9.91
N GLN A 184 -6.63 -13.83 -10.94
CA GLN A 184 -7.80 -13.86 -11.81
C GLN A 184 -7.53 -14.52 -13.17
N ASP A 185 -6.34 -15.10 -13.37
CA ASP A 185 -6.06 -15.97 -14.51
C ASP A 185 -5.12 -17.12 -14.12
N ASN A 186 -4.67 -17.89 -15.11
CA ASN A 186 -3.73 -19.00 -14.89
C ASN A 186 -2.25 -18.56 -14.91
N ALA A 187 -1.94 -17.29 -15.13
CA ALA A 187 -0.58 -16.79 -15.29
C ALA A 187 0.15 -16.63 -13.94
N GLY A 188 -0.56 -16.20 -12.88
CA GLY A 188 0.01 -16.02 -11.54
C GLY A 188 0.73 -17.27 -11.03
N SER A 189 0.06 -18.42 -11.06
CA SER A 189 0.64 -19.69 -10.63
C SER A 189 1.88 -20.10 -11.45
N TRP A 190 1.85 -19.88 -12.77
CA TRP A 190 2.98 -20.18 -13.65
C TRP A 190 4.18 -19.29 -13.35
N MET A 191 3.98 -17.99 -13.13
CA MET A 191 5.08 -17.07 -12.81
C MET A 191 5.77 -17.45 -11.50
N ARG A 192 5.01 -17.75 -10.45
CA ARG A 192 5.58 -18.12 -9.15
C ARG A 192 6.41 -19.40 -9.22
N ILE A 193 6.01 -20.37 -10.03
CA ILE A 193 6.77 -21.62 -10.24
C ILE A 193 8.03 -21.38 -11.07
N ASN A 194 7.96 -20.54 -12.12
CA ASN A 194 9.05 -20.38 -13.08
C ASN A 194 10.06 -19.28 -12.69
N PHE A 195 9.67 -18.34 -11.85
CA PHE A 195 10.47 -17.20 -11.42
C PHE A 195 10.38 -17.04 -9.90
N PRO A 196 10.92 -18.00 -9.11
CA PRO A 196 10.75 -18.04 -7.66
C PRO A 196 11.30 -16.81 -6.91
N LYS A 197 12.17 -16.02 -7.56
CA LYS A 197 12.71 -14.76 -7.02
C LYS A 197 11.78 -13.55 -7.19
N LEU A 198 10.77 -13.64 -8.07
CA LEU A 198 9.80 -12.58 -8.31
C LEU A 198 9.04 -12.28 -7.01
N LYS A 199 9.09 -11.03 -6.55
CA LYS A 199 8.33 -10.63 -5.36
C LYS A 199 6.86 -10.55 -5.75
N TYR A 200 6.05 -11.47 -5.23
CA TYR A 200 4.64 -11.60 -5.60
C TYR A 200 3.76 -11.57 -4.36
N ILE A 201 2.80 -10.65 -4.33
CA ILE A 201 1.79 -10.52 -3.29
C ILE A 201 0.46 -10.94 -3.90
N ALA A 202 -0.22 -11.91 -3.28
CA ALA A 202 -1.58 -12.27 -3.65
C ALA A 202 -2.32 -12.98 -2.51
N SER A 203 -3.63 -12.74 -2.46
CA SER A 203 -4.53 -13.56 -1.64
C SER A 203 -4.73 -14.93 -2.29
N ILE A 204 -4.18 -15.98 -1.66
CA ILE A 204 -4.28 -17.36 -2.16
C ILE A 204 -5.41 -18.09 -1.43
N HIS A 205 -6.49 -18.38 -2.15
CA HIS A 205 -7.64 -19.11 -1.66
C HIS A 205 -8.16 -20.06 -2.76
N GLY A 206 -9.16 -20.89 -2.42
CA GLY A 206 -9.88 -21.65 -3.45
C GLY A 206 -10.44 -20.69 -4.51
N PHE A 207 -10.37 -21.07 -5.79
CA PHE A 207 -10.80 -20.18 -6.88
C PHE A 207 -12.24 -19.67 -6.64
N ASN A 208 -12.46 -18.36 -6.85
CA ASN A 208 -13.69 -17.62 -6.55
C ASN A 208 -14.14 -17.54 -5.07
N GLN A 209 -13.32 -17.94 -4.11
CA GLN A 209 -13.58 -17.68 -2.68
C GLN A 209 -13.04 -16.31 -2.23
N TYR A 210 -13.36 -15.25 -2.97
CA TYR A 210 -12.82 -13.90 -2.73
C TYR A 210 -13.14 -13.33 -1.35
N GLY A 211 -14.23 -13.77 -0.70
CA GLY A 211 -14.53 -13.37 0.68
C GLY A 211 -13.47 -13.76 1.71
N LEU A 212 -12.52 -14.64 1.35
CA LEU A 212 -11.37 -14.98 2.19
C LEU A 212 -10.17 -14.04 2.00
N ALA A 213 -10.18 -13.19 0.97
CA ALA A 213 -9.05 -12.36 0.60
C ALA A 213 -8.91 -11.11 1.49
N SER A 214 -7.68 -10.63 1.70
CA SER A 214 -7.46 -9.40 2.47
C SER A 214 -8.07 -8.18 1.79
N TRP A 215 -7.97 -8.09 0.45
CA TRP A 215 -8.37 -6.92 -0.34
C TRP A 215 -9.86 -6.58 -0.20
N VAL A 216 -10.73 -7.56 0.08
CA VAL A 216 -12.15 -7.30 0.35
C VAL A 216 -12.37 -6.43 1.60
N GLY A 217 -11.37 -6.24 2.46
CA GLY A 217 -11.41 -5.28 3.56
C GLY A 217 -11.63 -3.83 3.12
N ILE A 218 -11.43 -3.48 1.85
CA ILE A 218 -11.71 -2.13 1.35
C ILE A 218 -13.18 -1.72 1.61
N SER A 219 -14.14 -2.60 1.32
CA SER A 219 -15.59 -2.31 1.46
C SER A 219 -16.50 -3.55 1.49
N GLY A 220 -15.94 -4.75 1.59
CA GLY A 220 -16.64 -5.98 1.24
C GLY A 220 -17.51 -6.56 2.35
N GLU A 221 -17.53 -5.99 3.55
CA GLU A 221 -18.15 -6.60 4.75
C GLU A 221 -19.67 -6.77 4.64
N GLN A 222 -20.33 -5.99 3.77
CA GLN A 222 -21.77 -6.12 3.53
C GLN A 222 -22.10 -7.24 2.55
N TYR A 223 -21.19 -7.51 1.60
CA TYR A 223 -21.35 -8.54 0.57
C TYR A 223 -20.78 -9.90 1.02
N ASN A 224 -19.64 -9.88 1.72
CA ASN A 224 -18.95 -11.01 2.33
C ASN A 224 -19.05 -10.89 3.86
N PRO A 225 -19.64 -11.86 4.58
CA PRO A 225 -19.84 -11.73 6.02
C PRO A 225 -18.53 -11.90 6.81
N PHE A 226 -17.85 -10.78 7.11
CA PHE A 226 -16.70 -10.71 8.00
C PHE A 226 -16.77 -9.47 8.91
N ASP A 227 -16.15 -9.54 10.08
CA ASP A 227 -15.94 -8.43 11.04
C ASP A 227 -17.13 -7.47 11.24
N PHE A 228 -18.37 -7.96 11.33
CA PHE A 228 -19.55 -7.10 11.49
C PHE A 228 -19.42 -6.16 12.70
N GLY A 229 -19.61 -4.86 12.47
CA GLY A 229 -19.41 -3.81 13.48
C GLY A 229 -17.94 -3.39 13.67
N GLY A 230 -17.01 -4.04 12.98
CA GLY A 230 -15.60 -3.69 12.92
C GLY A 230 -15.37 -2.42 12.11
N PRO A 231 -15.46 -2.49 10.77
CA PRO A 231 -15.21 -1.35 9.92
C PRO A 231 -16.40 -0.36 9.89
N ASN A 232 -16.11 0.92 9.66
CA ASN A 232 -17.13 1.92 9.39
C ASN A 232 -17.67 1.77 7.96
N SER A 233 -18.82 1.12 7.81
CA SER A 233 -19.46 0.92 6.49
C SER A 233 -20.09 2.19 5.90
N ASP A 234 -20.33 3.23 6.69
CA ASP A 234 -20.95 4.46 6.16
C ASP A 234 -20.01 5.14 5.15
N LEU A 235 -18.69 5.07 5.37
CA LEU A 235 -17.66 5.66 4.52
C LEU A 235 -17.52 5.00 3.14
N VAL A 236 -18.16 3.87 2.91
CA VAL A 236 -18.17 3.15 1.62
C VAL A 236 -19.60 2.98 1.09
N SER A 237 -20.58 3.59 1.75
CA SER A 237 -21.97 3.54 1.33
C SER A 237 -22.18 4.32 0.03
N LYS A 238 -23.20 3.93 -0.74
CA LYS A 238 -23.61 4.68 -1.94
C LYS A 238 -23.93 6.14 -1.64
N ALA A 239 -24.50 6.44 -0.48
CA ALA A 239 -24.81 7.81 -0.07
C ALA A 239 -23.54 8.63 0.17
N TRP A 240 -22.57 8.07 0.89
CA TRP A 240 -21.29 8.73 1.14
C TRP A 240 -20.51 8.95 -0.16
N LEU A 241 -20.45 7.94 -1.03
CA LEU A 241 -19.79 8.05 -2.34
C LEU A 241 -20.50 9.08 -3.21
N GLN A 242 -21.83 9.12 -3.20
CA GLN A 242 -22.57 10.11 -3.96
C GLN A 242 -22.23 11.53 -3.51
N GLU A 243 -22.23 11.78 -2.20
CA GLU A 243 -21.96 13.11 -1.63
C GLU A 243 -20.50 13.54 -1.84
N ASN A 244 -19.55 12.66 -1.51
CA ASN A 244 -18.15 13.04 -1.34
C ASN A 244 -17.30 12.79 -2.60
N ILE A 245 -17.74 11.92 -3.50
CA ILE A 245 -16.99 11.52 -4.69
C ILE A 245 -17.78 11.85 -5.96
N ARG A 246 -18.92 11.19 -6.20
CA ARG A 246 -19.61 11.24 -7.50
C ARG A 246 -20.21 12.60 -7.85
N SER A 247 -20.59 13.38 -6.84
CA SER A 247 -21.12 14.75 -7.05
C SER A 247 -20.03 15.82 -7.15
N VAL A 248 -18.74 15.45 -7.03
CA VAL A 248 -17.63 16.41 -6.95
C VAL A 248 -16.97 16.56 -8.31
N GLY A 249 -17.44 17.57 -9.05
CA GLY A 249 -16.85 17.98 -10.31
C GLY A 249 -16.92 16.94 -11.45
N PRO A 250 -16.30 17.25 -12.61
CA PRO A 250 -16.32 16.37 -13.78
C PRO A 250 -15.69 14.99 -13.56
N LEU A 251 -14.61 14.91 -12.77
CA LEU A 251 -13.95 13.63 -12.47
C LEU A 251 -14.83 12.74 -11.58
N GLY A 252 -15.57 13.34 -10.63
CA GLY A 252 -16.54 12.60 -9.82
C GLY A 252 -17.69 12.04 -10.65
N ALA A 253 -18.14 12.78 -11.66
CA ALA A 253 -19.25 12.36 -12.52
C ALA A 253 -18.97 11.09 -13.35
N VAL A 254 -17.69 10.75 -13.58
CA VAL A 254 -17.29 9.51 -14.26
C VAL A 254 -16.95 8.37 -13.29
N TYR A 255 -17.00 8.61 -11.98
CA TYR A 255 -16.92 7.54 -10.98
C TYR A 255 -18.26 6.77 -10.97
N PRO A 256 -18.29 5.49 -11.40
CA PRO A 256 -19.53 4.74 -11.53
C PRO A 256 -20.12 4.38 -10.16
N GLU A 257 -21.33 3.80 -10.17
CA GLU A 257 -21.88 3.24 -8.94
C GLU A 257 -21.43 1.78 -8.80
N HIS A 258 -20.83 1.41 -7.66
CA HIS A 258 -20.44 0.02 -7.41
C HIS A 258 -21.62 -0.96 -7.49
N MET A 259 -21.32 -2.15 -8.01
CA MET A 259 -22.25 -3.27 -8.15
C MET A 259 -22.10 -4.32 -7.04
N PHE A 260 -20.86 -4.60 -6.62
CA PHE A 260 -20.51 -5.57 -5.59
C PHE A 260 -19.69 -4.89 -4.48
N ASN A 261 -18.37 -5.11 -4.46
CA ASN A 261 -17.45 -4.32 -3.63
C ASN A 261 -17.14 -3.01 -4.36
N MET A 262 -16.94 -1.93 -3.59
CA MET A 262 -16.41 -0.67 -4.08
C MET A 262 -14.89 -0.77 -4.15
N GLU A 263 -14.32 -0.42 -5.30
CA GLU A 263 -12.88 -0.35 -5.54
C GLU A 263 -12.10 -1.59 -5.05
N GLY A 264 -12.53 -2.80 -5.48
CA GLY A 264 -11.89 -4.07 -5.11
C GLY A 264 -10.38 -4.09 -5.34
N ASP A 265 -9.91 -3.36 -6.36
CA ASP A 265 -8.51 -3.34 -6.78
C ASP A 265 -7.63 -2.28 -6.12
N THR A 266 -8.26 -1.24 -5.58
CA THR A 266 -7.59 -0.10 -4.97
C THR A 266 -6.64 -0.45 -3.81
N PRO A 267 -6.80 -1.55 -3.04
CA PRO A 267 -5.76 -1.99 -2.10
C PRO A 267 -4.35 -2.07 -2.70
N SER A 268 -4.21 -2.47 -3.97
CA SER A 268 -2.91 -2.50 -4.66
C SER A 268 -2.31 -1.09 -4.86
N LEU A 269 -3.14 -0.09 -5.17
CA LEU A 269 -2.76 1.32 -5.22
C LEU A 269 -2.40 1.83 -3.81
N LEU A 270 -3.28 1.61 -2.84
CA LEU A 270 -3.09 2.05 -1.46
C LEU A 270 -1.87 1.41 -0.80
N PHE A 271 -1.41 0.24 -1.28
CA PHE A 271 -0.17 -0.39 -0.85
C PHE A 271 1.06 0.45 -1.19
N VAL A 272 1.07 1.12 -2.35
CA VAL A 272 2.22 1.86 -2.85
C VAL A 272 2.20 3.34 -2.50
N VAL A 273 1.05 3.95 -2.15
CA VAL A 273 0.98 5.38 -1.82
C VAL A 273 2.01 5.77 -0.72
N PRO A 274 2.90 6.74 -0.97
CA PRO A 274 3.90 7.18 0.01
C PRO A 274 3.26 8.07 1.09
N ASN A 275 2.63 7.44 2.09
CA ASN A 275 1.96 8.12 3.21
C ASN A 275 2.77 8.10 4.53
N GLY A 276 4.00 7.55 4.51
CA GLY A 276 4.87 7.40 5.68
C GLY A 276 4.59 6.17 6.56
N LEU A 277 3.53 5.41 6.25
CA LEU A 277 3.16 4.14 6.88
C LEU A 277 3.60 2.95 6.03
N ASN A 278 3.32 3.05 4.73
CA ASN A 278 3.54 2.01 3.75
C ASN A 278 5.03 1.77 3.50
N SER A 279 5.39 0.51 3.24
CA SER A 279 6.73 0.10 2.82
C SER A 279 6.58 -1.03 1.81
N PRO A 280 6.34 -0.74 0.52
CA PRO A 280 6.05 -1.77 -0.49
C PRO A 280 7.12 -2.87 -0.55
N GLU A 281 8.37 -2.50 -0.30
CA GLU A 281 9.49 -3.45 -0.28
C GLU A 281 9.41 -4.49 0.84
N ASN A 282 8.61 -4.24 1.88
CA ASN A 282 8.40 -5.12 3.04
C ASN A 282 6.89 -5.33 3.25
N PRO A 283 6.23 -6.22 2.47
CA PRO A 283 4.78 -6.45 2.54
C PRO A 283 4.29 -6.83 3.95
N GLU A 284 5.16 -7.39 4.78
CA GLU A 284 4.89 -7.76 6.16
C GLU A 284 4.75 -6.55 7.11
N TYR A 285 5.05 -5.33 6.65
CA TYR A 285 4.98 -4.11 7.46
C TYR A 285 3.55 -3.62 7.64
N GLY A 286 2.67 -3.94 6.70
CA GLY A 286 1.29 -3.49 6.71
C GLY A 286 1.17 -2.01 6.37
N GLY A 287 -0.02 -1.63 5.92
CA GLY A 287 -0.31 -0.29 5.46
C GLY A 287 -1.73 -0.21 4.91
N TRP A 288 -2.04 0.86 4.19
CA TRP A 288 -3.39 1.07 3.65
C TRP A 288 -3.81 -0.03 2.66
N GLY A 289 -2.85 -0.64 1.97
CA GLY A 289 -3.08 -1.80 1.11
C GLY A 289 -3.07 -3.15 1.82
N GLY A 290 -2.97 -3.21 3.15
CA GLY A 290 -2.95 -4.47 3.89
C GLY A 290 -1.56 -4.95 4.28
N ARG A 291 -1.51 -6.10 4.95
CA ARG A 291 -0.29 -6.76 5.42
C ARG A 291 -0.24 -8.18 4.88
N TYR A 292 0.94 -8.61 4.46
CA TYR A 292 1.15 -9.91 3.82
C TYR A 292 2.44 -10.55 4.33
N ILE A 293 2.40 -11.83 4.71
CA ILE A 293 3.58 -12.56 5.17
C ILE A 293 3.98 -13.63 4.15
N PRO A 294 5.24 -14.09 4.19
CA PRO A 294 5.70 -15.14 3.31
C PRO A 294 4.93 -16.43 3.57
N VAL A 295 4.56 -17.13 2.50
CA VAL A 295 3.81 -18.40 2.62
C VAL A 295 4.66 -19.55 3.13
N ASP A 296 5.99 -19.44 3.03
CA ASP A 296 6.92 -20.49 3.40
C ASP A 296 8.15 -19.94 4.13
N ILE A 297 8.59 -20.67 5.16
CA ILE A 297 9.75 -20.29 5.99
C ILE A 297 11.08 -20.35 5.24
N SER A 298 11.16 -21.19 4.20
CA SER A 298 12.39 -21.34 3.40
C SER A 298 12.63 -20.15 2.47
N ARG A 299 11.60 -19.32 2.25
CA ARG A 299 11.56 -18.26 1.25
C ARG A 299 11.93 -18.79 -0.15
N TYR A 300 11.62 -20.05 -0.43
CA TYR A 300 11.94 -20.65 -1.73
C TYR A 300 11.16 -19.95 -2.82
N LEU A 301 9.88 -19.65 -2.55
CA LEU A 301 9.11 -18.70 -3.33
C LEU A 301 9.13 -17.35 -2.61
N ASN A 302 9.43 -16.28 -3.33
CA ASN A 302 9.26 -14.91 -2.86
C ASN A 302 7.77 -14.47 -2.93
N LEU A 303 6.90 -15.34 -2.40
CA LEU A 303 5.44 -15.19 -2.39
C LEU A 303 4.96 -14.77 -0.99
N TYR A 304 4.18 -13.69 -0.96
CA TYR A 304 3.51 -13.18 0.23
C TYR A 304 1.99 -13.36 0.08
N SER A 305 1.35 -13.80 1.15
CA SER A 305 -0.10 -14.01 1.22
C SER A 305 -0.66 -13.42 2.52
N ASP A 306 -1.99 -13.36 2.56
CA ASP A 306 -2.80 -12.81 3.63
C ASP A 306 -2.30 -13.20 5.03
N THR A 307 -2.31 -12.22 5.93
CA THR A 307 -2.08 -12.40 7.36
C THR A 307 -3.08 -11.58 8.16
N THR A 308 -3.28 -11.93 9.42
CA THR A 308 -4.34 -11.35 10.26
C THR A 308 -3.82 -10.20 11.11
N ASP A 309 -4.57 -9.10 11.15
CA ASP A 309 -4.33 -8.00 12.10
C ASP A 309 -5.30 -8.05 13.28
N TYR A 310 -4.90 -7.44 14.40
CA TYR A 310 -5.76 -7.21 15.55
C TYR A 310 -6.22 -5.74 15.49
N ALA A 311 -7.47 -5.52 15.09
CA ALA A 311 -8.02 -4.17 14.97
C ALA A 311 -9.19 -3.96 15.92
N ILE A 312 -9.25 -2.79 16.55
CA ILE A 312 -10.42 -2.38 17.32
C ILE A 312 -11.45 -1.80 16.35
N GLY A 313 -12.65 -2.36 16.36
CA GLY A 313 -13.77 -1.92 15.54
C GLY A 313 -14.50 -0.71 16.08
N GLU A 314 -15.41 -0.16 15.27
CA GLU A 314 -16.38 0.86 15.70
C GLU A 314 -17.29 0.36 16.83
N ASP A 315 -17.53 -0.95 16.90
CA ASP A 315 -18.24 -1.59 18.01
C ASP A 315 -17.42 -1.73 19.31
N GLY A 316 -16.19 -1.22 19.32
CA GLY A 316 -15.27 -1.25 20.44
C GLY A 316 -14.66 -2.62 20.73
N LYS A 317 -14.88 -3.63 19.88
CA LYS A 317 -14.35 -4.98 20.05
C LYS A 317 -13.09 -5.18 19.22
N VAL A 318 -12.28 -6.15 19.64
CA VAL A 318 -11.13 -6.62 18.85
C VAL A 318 -11.63 -7.59 17.80
N HIS A 319 -11.34 -7.29 16.54
CA HIS A 319 -11.51 -8.15 15.38
C HIS A 319 -10.15 -8.68 14.95
N VAL A 320 -10.09 -9.96 14.58
CA VAL A 320 -8.86 -10.64 14.17
C VAL A 320 -9.09 -11.32 12.84
N SER A 321 -8.65 -10.66 11.78
CA SER A 321 -8.89 -11.11 10.41
C SER A 321 -7.83 -10.54 9.47
N ASN A 322 -7.75 -11.09 8.27
CA ASN A 322 -6.87 -10.54 7.23
C ASN A 322 -7.44 -9.28 6.58
N GLN A 323 -8.77 -9.14 6.54
CA GLN A 323 -9.45 -7.90 6.11
C GLN A 323 -9.18 -6.74 7.05
N ALA A 324 -9.00 -7.00 8.36
CA ALA A 324 -8.62 -6.01 9.35
C ALA A 324 -7.28 -5.35 9.06
N SER A 325 -6.40 -5.99 8.29
CA SER A 325 -5.16 -5.37 7.85
C SER A 325 -5.38 -4.17 6.91
N ILE A 326 -6.57 -4.07 6.30
CA ILE A 326 -6.98 -2.98 5.41
C ILE A 326 -8.00 -2.06 6.08
N TRP A 327 -9.14 -2.60 6.53
CA TRP A 327 -10.26 -1.75 6.95
C TRP A 327 -9.97 -0.91 8.19
N ARG A 328 -8.98 -1.29 9.01
CA ARG A 328 -8.49 -0.48 10.13
C ARG A 328 -8.01 0.91 9.70
N TRP A 329 -7.67 1.09 8.43
CA TRP A 329 -7.21 2.35 7.83
C TRP A 329 -8.31 3.09 7.06
N ARG A 330 -9.55 2.59 7.05
CA ARG A 330 -10.63 3.10 6.19
C ARG A 330 -10.94 4.56 6.37
N ASP A 331 -11.03 4.99 7.61
CA ASP A 331 -11.25 6.40 7.89
C ASP A 331 -10.10 7.27 7.34
N ALA A 332 -8.87 6.78 7.29
CA ALA A 332 -7.75 7.52 6.72
C ALA A 332 -7.84 7.62 5.20
N TYR A 333 -7.91 6.49 4.49
CA TYR A 333 -7.89 6.50 3.03
C TYR A 333 -9.18 7.06 2.40
N GLN A 334 -10.35 6.93 3.05
CA GLN A 334 -11.59 7.53 2.53
C GLN A 334 -11.60 9.05 2.71
N ASN A 335 -11.12 9.57 3.83
CA ASN A 335 -11.03 11.03 4.02
C ASN A 335 -9.94 11.65 3.12
N ASP A 336 -8.86 10.93 2.84
CA ASP A 336 -7.87 11.35 1.85
C ASP A 336 -8.46 11.38 0.43
N PHE A 337 -9.20 10.35 0.04
CA PHE A 337 -9.90 10.31 -1.25
C PHE A 337 -10.92 11.46 -1.40
N LYS A 338 -11.74 11.69 -0.38
CA LYS A 338 -12.66 12.83 -0.31
C LYS A 338 -11.91 14.15 -0.47
N THR A 339 -10.80 14.33 0.24
CA THR A 339 -10.01 15.57 0.18
C THR A 339 -9.42 15.80 -1.20
N ARG A 340 -8.85 14.76 -1.82
CA ARG A 340 -8.31 14.85 -3.18
C ARG A 340 -9.40 15.08 -4.23
N MET A 341 -10.62 14.57 -4.02
CA MET A 341 -11.77 14.98 -4.83
C MET A 341 -12.07 16.47 -4.68
N GLN A 342 -11.99 17.05 -3.47
CA GLN A 342 -12.15 18.51 -3.29
C GLN A 342 -11.07 19.32 -4.00
N TRP A 343 -9.83 18.82 -4.14
CA TRP A 343 -8.79 19.49 -4.93
C TRP A 343 -9.17 19.66 -6.41
N THR A 344 -10.16 18.92 -6.91
CA THR A 344 -10.68 19.10 -8.28
C THR A 344 -11.61 20.30 -8.44
N VAL A 345 -12.05 20.92 -7.34
CA VAL A 345 -13.06 22.00 -7.34
C VAL A 345 -12.76 23.19 -6.41
N SER A 346 -11.82 23.07 -5.46
CA SER A 346 -11.57 24.05 -4.40
C SER A 346 -10.21 24.73 -4.54
N GLU A 347 -10.03 25.93 -4.01
CA GLU A 347 -8.70 26.57 -3.95
C GLU A 347 -7.81 25.96 -2.86
N PHE A 348 -6.51 26.25 -2.91
CA PHE A 348 -5.52 25.72 -1.95
C PHE A 348 -5.91 26.00 -0.49
N ASP A 349 -6.34 27.21 -0.15
CA ASP A 349 -6.68 27.57 1.24
C ASP A 349 -8.08 27.10 1.68
N GLU A 350 -8.85 26.48 0.77
CA GLU A 350 -10.20 25.98 1.02
C GLU A 350 -10.24 24.44 1.17
N ALA A 351 -9.11 23.77 0.97
CA ALA A 351 -8.98 22.32 1.07
C ALA A 351 -7.95 21.92 2.12
N PHE A 352 -8.11 20.72 2.68
CA PHE A 352 -7.08 20.10 3.49
C PHE A 352 -5.93 19.60 2.63
N HIS A 353 -4.73 19.58 3.21
CA HIS A 353 -3.53 18.97 2.63
C HIS A 353 -2.90 18.05 3.66
N GLU A 354 -2.14 17.05 3.22
CA GLU A 354 -1.53 16.11 4.15
C GLU A 354 -0.57 16.82 5.13
N PRO A 355 -0.64 16.53 6.45
CA PRO A 355 0.31 17.08 7.41
C PRO A 355 1.76 16.70 7.08
N ILE A 356 2.69 17.65 7.23
CA ILE A 356 4.12 17.36 7.06
C ILE A 356 4.68 16.84 8.38
N VAL A 357 5.04 15.55 8.39
CA VAL A 357 5.47 14.83 9.59
C VAL A 357 6.99 14.91 9.77
N VAL A 358 7.40 15.62 10.82
CA VAL A 358 8.81 15.73 11.22
C VAL A 358 9.00 14.90 12.48
N VAL A 359 9.90 13.90 12.47
CA VAL A 359 10.26 13.13 13.68
C VAL A 359 11.76 13.22 13.91
N ASN A 360 12.16 13.65 15.10
CA ASN A 360 13.56 13.84 15.50
C ASN A 360 14.36 14.68 14.49
N GLY A 361 13.70 15.70 13.93
CA GLY A 361 14.30 16.62 12.95
C GLY A 361 14.36 16.11 11.50
N THR A 362 13.82 14.92 11.22
CA THR A 362 13.81 14.35 9.86
C THR A 362 12.42 14.44 9.22
N THR A 363 12.37 14.77 7.93
CA THR A 363 11.14 14.78 7.11
C THR A 363 11.34 13.77 5.99
N SER A 364 10.54 12.70 5.97
CA SER A 364 10.64 11.59 5.02
C SER A 364 9.36 10.76 5.08
N TYR A 365 9.01 10.13 3.96
CA TYR A 365 7.92 9.17 3.85
C TYR A 365 8.43 7.71 3.94
N SER A 366 9.72 7.53 4.19
CA SER A 366 10.32 6.24 4.59
C SER A 366 10.31 6.09 6.11
N SER A 367 10.58 4.85 6.58
CA SER A 367 10.72 4.59 8.01
C SER A 367 11.91 5.32 8.64
N LEU A 368 11.77 5.69 9.91
CA LEU A 368 12.88 6.09 10.76
C LEU A 368 13.40 4.88 11.51
N ASP A 369 14.58 4.40 11.14
CA ASP A 369 15.19 3.23 11.78
C ASP A 369 16.09 3.67 12.93
N LEU A 370 15.92 3.05 14.10
CA LEU A 370 16.70 3.31 15.31
C LEU A 370 17.33 2.02 15.83
N ASP A 371 18.65 2.00 15.97
CA ASP A 371 19.35 0.94 16.70
C ASP A 371 19.25 1.21 18.20
N VAL A 372 18.59 0.30 18.93
CA VAL A 372 18.30 0.47 20.36
C VAL A 372 18.66 -0.77 21.16
N GLU A 373 19.13 -0.57 22.38
CA GLU A 373 19.39 -1.67 23.31
C GLU A 373 18.14 -1.97 24.15
N VAL A 374 17.90 -3.23 24.49
CA VAL A 374 16.82 -3.63 25.42
C VAL A 374 16.91 -2.87 26.75
N GLU A 375 15.75 -2.59 27.36
CA GLU A 375 15.64 -1.88 28.66
C GLU A 375 16.16 -0.43 28.63
N THR A 376 16.37 0.15 27.44
CA THR A 376 16.70 1.57 27.30
C THR A 376 15.47 2.41 27.06
N THR A 377 15.54 3.70 27.41
CA THR A 377 14.47 4.66 27.15
C THR A 377 14.69 5.36 25.81
N VAL A 378 13.65 5.38 24.97
CA VAL A 378 13.64 6.09 23.70
C VAL A 378 12.71 7.28 23.80
N LYS A 379 13.16 8.43 23.28
CA LYS A 379 12.35 9.65 23.11
C LYS A 379 12.15 9.93 21.62
N LEU A 380 10.90 10.18 21.23
CA LEU A 380 10.55 10.62 19.87
C LEU A 380 9.88 12.00 19.94
N ASP A 381 10.29 12.91 19.07
CA ASP A 381 9.83 14.29 19.04
C ASP A 381 9.27 14.64 17.66
N ALA A 382 7.95 14.82 17.60
CA ALA A 382 7.21 15.25 16.41
C ALA A 382 6.69 16.70 16.48
N SER A 383 7.16 17.49 17.47
CA SER A 383 6.68 18.87 17.72
C SER A 383 6.96 19.87 16.59
N LYS A 384 7.76 19.48 15.60
CA LYS A 384 8.07 20.28 14.40
C LYS A 384 7.20 19.93 13.20
N SER A 385 6.28 18.97 13.33
CA SER A 385 5.28 18.69 12.29
C SER A 385 4.36 19.89 12.12
N TYR A 386 3.87 20.11 10.89
CA TYR A 386 3.06 21.28 10.57
C TYR A 386 2.05 21.00 9.45
N ASP A 387 1.01 21.83 9.41
CA ASP A 387 -0.01 21.84 8.37
C ASP A 387 0.23 23.01 7.40
N LEU A 388 0.03 22.80 6.10
CA LEU A 388 0.28 23.84 5.08
C LEU A 388 -0.72 25.00 5.17
N ASN A 389 -1.95 24.73 5.60
CA ASN A 389 -2.98 25.74 5.82
C ASN A 389 -3.11 26.14 7.31
N LYS A 390 -2.17 25.70 8.16
CA LYS A 390 -2.10 25.99 9.60
C LYS A 390 -3.30 25.48 10.39
N ASN A 391 -3.94 24.40 9.93
CA ASN A 391 -4.91 23.67 10.73
C ASN A 391 -4.22 23.07 11.97
N ASP A 392 -5.00 22.91 13.05
CA ASP A 392 -4.52 22.25 14.27
C ASP A 392 -4.19 20.78 13.99
N LEU A 393 -3.09 20.31 14.58
CA LEU A 393 -2.63 18.93 14.44
C LEU A 393 -2.94 18.11 15.69
N THR A 394 -3.35 16.87 15.46
CA THR A 394 -3.44 15.83 16.49
C THR A 394 -2.38 14.76 16.24
N PHE A 395 -1.85 14.22 17.34
CA PHE A 395 -0.77 13.23 17.31
C PHE A 395 -1.23 11.95 18.00
N LYS A 396 -1.19 10.84 17.27
CA LYS A 396 -1.51 9.52 17.81
C LYS A 396 -0.32 8.60 17.60
N TRP A 397 0.23 8.10 18.71
CA TRP A 397 1.30 7.13 18.72
C TRP A 397 0.78 5.77 19.16
N PHE A 398 1.17 4.70 18.46
CA PHE A 398 0.81 3.34 18.85
C PHE A 398 1.89 2.33 18.46
N HIS A 399 1.94 1.21 19.19
CA HIS A 399 2.79 0.08 18.86
C HIS A 399 2.04 -0.84 17.89
N TYR A 400 2.50 -0.92 16.64
CA TYR A 400 1.97 -1.85 15.64
C TYR A 400 2.61 -3.23 15.88
N ARG A 401 1.99 -4.04 16.74
CA ARG A 401 2.57 -5.27 17.31
C ARG A 401 2.55 -6.44 16.33
N GLU A 402 1.58 -6.47 15.42
CA GLU A 402 1.29 -7.62 14.55
C GLU A 402 2.44 -7.95 13.60
N ILE A 403 3.25 -6.97 13.20
CA ILE A 403 4.47 -7.20 12.42
C ILE A 403 5.55 -7.95 13.21
N THR A 404 5.60 -7.78 14.53
CA THR A 404 6.62 -8.41 15.38
C THR A 404 6.27 -9.85 15.75
N VAL A 405 5.02 -10.26 15.53
CA VAL A 405 4.53 -11.61 15.87
C VAL A 405 5.10 -12.64 14.90
N SER A 406 5.53 -13.79 15.41
CA SER A 406 6.04 -14.91 14.61
C SER A 406 5.07 -16.10 14.53
N GLN A 407 4.09 -16.19 15.43
CA GLN A 407 3.14 -17.32 15.53
C GLN A 407 1.66 -16.91 15.49
N SER A 408 1.35 -15.78 14.84
CA SER A 408 0.00 -15.20 14.73
C SER A 408 -0.73 -14.98 16.06
N ASN A 409 -0.02 -14.90 17.19
CA ASN A 409 -0.58 -14.60 18.50
C ASN A 409 0.05 -13.35 19.09
N ILE A 410 -0.77 -12.30 19.27
CA ILE A 410 -0.33 -10.99 19.74
C ILE A 410 0.32 -11.03 21.13
N ILE A 411 0.01 -12.04 21.95
CA ILE A 411 0.58 -12.23 23.30
C ILE A 411 2.11 -12.41 23.25
N GLU A 412 2.67 -12.85 22.11
CA GLU A 412 4.11 -13.00 21.92
C GLU A 412 4.89 -11.68 22.04
N VAL A 413 4.22 -10.56 21.76
CA VAL A 413 4.83 -9.24 21.66
C VAL A 413 4.26 -8.40 22.78
N PRO A 414 5.02 -8.06 23.84
CA PRO A 414 4.50 -7.16 24.87
C PRO A 414 4.15 -5.80 24.25
N GLU A 415 3.11 -5.18 24.78
CA GLU A 415 2.79 -3.81 24.39
C GLU A 415 3.84 -2.86 24.94
N ILE A 416 4.24 -1.89 24.12
CA ILE A 416 5.16 -0.84 24.54
C ILE A 416 4.27 0.29 25.05
N GLU A 417 4.34 0.58 26.35
CA GLU A 417 3.57 1.66 26.95
C GLU A 417 4.18 3.01 26.56
N ILE A 418 3.43 3.78 25.78
CA ILE A 418 3.85 5.08 25.26
C ILE A 418 3.39 6.18 26.21
N THR A 419 4.34 6.96 26.75
CA THR A 419 4.05 8.07 27.66
C THR A 419 4.26 9.42 26.95
N PRO A 420 3.23 10.29 26.87
CA PRO A 420 3.40 11.65 26.35
C PRO A 420 4.22 12.52 27.31
N LEU A 421 5.10 13.34 26.75
CA LEU A 421 5.93 14.30 27.47
C LEU A 421 5.43 15.75 27.38
N ASN A 422 4.38 15.99 26.59
CA ASN A 422 3.68 17.27 26.48
C ASN A 422 2.17 17.06 26.31
N SER A 423 1.39 18.13 26.52
CA SER A 423 -0.07 18.11 26.42
C SER A 423 -0.59 17.73 25.04
N GLU A 424 0.15 18.08 23.99
CA GLU A 424 -0.25 17.83 22.61
C GLU A 424 0.02 16.38 22.17
N GLY A 425 0.77 15.59 22.97
CA GLY A 425 1.17 14.23 22.61
C GLY A 425 2.18 14.15 21.44
N SER A 426 2.70 15.29 20.99
CA SER A 426 3.67 15.35 19.89
C SER A 426 5.07 14.87 20.31
N ILE A 427 5.36 14.79 21.61
CA ILE A 427 6.62 14.27 22.15
C ILE A 427 6.28 13.09 23.06
N ILE A 428 6.90 11.94 22.82
CA ILE A 428 6.67 10.73 23.61
C ILE A 428 7.98 10.12 24.11
N THR A 429 7.85 9.28 25.13
CA THR A 429 8.90 8.39 25.62
C THR A 429 8.33 7.01 25.90
N PHE A 430 9.17 5.98 25.80
CA PHE A 430 8.83 4.61 26.19
C PHE A 430 10.12 3.83 26.50
N GLU A 431 9.96 2.68 27.16
CA GLU A 431 11.04 1.73 27.40
C GLU A 431 11.05 0.64 26.31
N VAL A 432 12.24 0.30 25.81
CA VAL A 432 12.41 -0.83 24.89
C VAL A 432 12.20 -2.13 25.68
N PRO A 433 11.43 -3.11 25.15
CA PRO A 433 11.15 -4.35 25.86
C PRO A 433 12.40 -5.06 26.37
N ASP A 434 12.22 -5.77 27.48
CA ASP A 434 13.31 -6.45 28.19
C ASP A 434 14.00 -7.53 27.34
N PHE A 435 15.19 -7.94 27.78
CA PHE A 435 16.00 -8.94 27.07
C PHE A 435 15.28 -10.27 26.81
N LYS A 436 14.45 -10.72 27.75
CA LYS A 436 13.71 -11.97 27.58
C LYS A 436 12.63 -11.79 26.53
N SER A 437 11.83 -10.75 26.64
CA SER A 437 10.73 -10.43 25.73
C SER A 437 11.20 -10.17 24.29
N ALA A 438 12.33 -9.48 24.14
CA ALA A 438 12.89 -9.09 22.84
C ALA A 438 13.74 -10.18 22.19
N CYS A 439 14.52 -10.95 22.95
CA CYS A 439 15.52 -11.85 22.37
C CYS A 439 15.20 -13.34 22.55
N HIS A 440 14.02 -13.68 23.08
CA HIS A 440 13.55 -15.06 23.19
C HIS A 440 12.16 -15.25 22.58
N SER A 441 11.87 -16.49 22.18
CA SER A 441 10.51 -16.92 21.85
C SER A 441 9.64 -16.99 23.11
N ILE A 442 8.32 -17.14 22.92
CA ILE A 442 7.38 -17.36 24.03
C ILE A 442 7.70 -18.60 24.89
N PHE A 443 8.48 -19.55 24.34
CA PHE A 443 8.93 -20.76 25.02
C PHE A 443 10.32 -20.59 25.66
N GLY A 444 10.86 -19.37 25.70
CA GLY A 444 12.17 -19.07 26.27
C GLY A 444 13.36 -19.53 25.42
N LYS A 445 13.14 -19.90 24.15
CA LYS A 445 14.25 -20.24 23.23
C LYS A 445 14.91 -18.94 22.75
N PRO A 446 16.25 -18.81 22.83
CA PRO A 446 16.99 -17.71 22.20
C PRO A 446 16.64 -17.57 20.71
N LEU A 447 16.44 -16.33 20.27
CA LEU A 447 16.26 -15.99 18.85
C LEU A 447 17.62 -15.68 18.21
N ASP A 448 17.73 -15.90 16.90
CA ASP A 448 18.95 -15.58 16.13
C ASP A 448 19.24 -14.07 16.13
N SER A 449 18.17 -13.26 16.16
CA SER A 449 18.21 -11.83 16.37
C SER A 449 17.05 -11.41 17.28
N CYS A 450 17.25 -10.34 18.05
CA CYS A 450 16.16 -9.80 18.86
C CYS A 450 15.06 -9.23 17.94
N LYS A 451 13.83 -9.30 18.43
CA LYS A 451 12.63 -8.78 17.77
C LYS A 451 12.79 -7.30 17.42
N GLN A 452 12.24 -6.93 16.27
CA GLN A 452 12.05 -5.54 15.89
C GLN A 452 10.66 -5.08 16.31
N TYR A 453 10.55 -3.83 16.76
CA TYR A 453 9.28 -3.23 17.18
C TYR A 453 8.96 -2.02 16.33
N HIS A 454 7.68 -1.84 16.01
CA HIS A 454 7.23 -0.76 15.12
C HIS A 454 6.35 0.21 15.89
N ILE A 455 6.83 1.44 16.07
CA ILE A 455 6.05 2.54 16.63
C ILE A 455 5.56 3.41 15.48
N ILE A 456 4.26 3.60 15.39
CA ILE A 456 3.64 4.39 14.33
C ILE A 456 3.17 5.72 14.93
N LEU A 457 3.58 6.81 14.30
CA LEU A 457 2.95 8.11 14.45
C LEU A 457 1.90 8.27 13.36
N GLU A 458 0.69 8.64 13.75
CA GLU A 458 -0.33 9.24 12.88
C GLU A 458 -0.47 10.72 13.28
N VAL A 459 -0.37 11.60 12.29
CA VAL A 459 -0.64 13.04 12.43
C VAL A 459 -1.85 13.38 11.58
N SER A 460 -2.86 14.02 12.17
CA SER A 460 -4.07 14.43 11.48
C SER A 460 -4.37 15.91 11.67
N ASN A 461 -4.84 16.56 10.60
CA ASN A 461 -5.41 17.89 10.59
C ASN A 461 -6.95 17.88 10.52
N ALA A 462 -7.58 16.82 11.02
CA ALA A 462 -9.02 16.50 10.91
C ALA A 462 -9.53 16.10 9.52
N GLY A 463 -8.96 16.63 8.43
CA GLY A 463 -9.34 16.25 7.07
C GLY A 463 -8.53 15.08 6.51
N THR A 464 -7.23 15.07 6.74
CA THR A 464 -6.30 14.07 6.18
C THR A 464 -5.38 13.53 7.27
N ARG A 465 -4.61 12.49 6.92
CA ARG A 465 -3.64 11.86 7.80
C ARG A 465 -2.33 11.62 7.08
N SER A 466 -1.24 11.80 7.81
CA SER A 466 0.10 11.38 7.40
C SER A 466 0.76 10.61 8.53
N TYR A 467 1.71 9.76 8.17
CA TYR A 467 2.30 8.84 9.12
C TYR A 467 3.81 9.00 9.21
N ARG A 468 4.37 8.47 10.29
CA ARG A 468 5.77 8.04 10.33
C ARG A 468 5.88 6.70 11.03
N ARG A 469 6.39 5.70 10.32
CA ARG A 469 6.84 4.44 10.91
C ARG A 469 8.23 4.61 11.52
N VAL A 470 8.38 4.27 12.79
CA VAL A 470 9.67 4.18 13.50
C VAL A 470 9.97 2.72 13.80
N ILE A 471 11.10 2.22 13.30
CA ILE A 471 11.52 0.82 13.44
C ILE A 471 12.63 0.74 14.48
N LEU A 472 12.35 0.02 15.57
CA LEU A 472 13.32 -0.24 16.62
C LEU A 472 14.09 -1.52 16.29
N LYS A 473 15.33 -1.37 15.84
CA LYS A 473 16.29 -2.46 15.63
C LYS A 473 16.92 -2.81 16.97
N THR A 474 16.25 -3.71 17.68
CA THR A 474 16.62 -4.07 19.06
C THR A 474 17.88 -4.92 19.10
N ASN A 475 18.78 -4.63 20.03
CA ASN A 475 19.94 -5.45 20.34
C ASN A 475 20.05 -5.75 21.84
N LYS A 476 20.70 -6.86 22.17
CA LYS A 476 20.83 -7.34 23.55
C LYS A 476 21.88 -6.60 24.40
N GLY A 477 22.67 -5.71 23.80
CA GLY A 477 23.87 -5.16 24.42
C GLY A 477 24.85 -6.24 24.88
N GLU A 478 25.33 -6.11 26.11
CA GLU A 478 26.29 -7.04 26.73
C GLU A 478 25.65 -8.32 27.31
N ARG A 479 24.31 -8.43 27.29
CA ARG A 479 23.57 -9.56 27.89
C ARG A 479 23.89 -10.88 27.17
N LYS A 480 23.92 -11.99 27.92
CA LYS A 480 24.28 -13.32 27.41
C LYS A 480 23.06 -14.24 27.45
N PHE A 481 22.92 -15.08 26.42
CA PHE A 481 21.96 -16.17 26.44
C PHE A 481 22.40 -17.22 27.45
N GLU A 482 21.47 -17.69 28.27
CA GLU A 482 21.67 -18.88 29.09
C GLU A 482 21.58 -20.15 28.22
N GLU A 483 22.13 -21.26 28.71
CA GLU A 483 22.05 -22.54 28.00
C GLU A 483 20.58 -23.01 27.94
N TYR A 484 19.99 -22.96 26.74
CA TYR A 484 18.62 -23.43 26.53
C TYR A 484 18.58 -24.96 26.44
N LYS A 485 17.96 -25.61 27.43
CA LYS A 485 17.65 -27.04 27.37
C LYS A 485 16.21 -27.23 26.89
N ALA A 486 16.05 -27.76 25.68
CA ALA A 486 14.75 -28.12 25.16
C ALA A 486 14.14 -29.24 26.02
N THR A 487 13.15 -28.90 26.85
CA THR A 487 12.33 -29.91 27.55
C THR A 487 11.18 -30.31 26.66
N GLN A 488 11.30 -31.42 25.93
CA GLN A 488 10.15 -32.08 25.36
C GLN A 488 9.44 -32.87 26.46
N ASN A 489 8.52 -32.25 27.19
CA ASN A 489 7.66 -32.98 28.12
C ASN A 489 6.54 -33.67 27.31
N PHE A 490 6.88 -34.76 26.62
CA PHE A 490 5.90 -35.75 26.15
C PHE A 490 5.84 -36.99 27.06
N GLU A 491 6.59 -37.02 28.16
CA GLU A 491 6.48 -38.09 29.14
C GLU A 491 5.21 -37.95 29.98
N GLY A 492 4.17 -38.72 29.61
CA GLY A 492 2.97 -38.91 30.44
C GLY A 492 1.62 -38.66 29.75
N VAL A 493 1.59 -38.23 28.49
CA VAL A 493 0.33 -38.14 27.73
C VAL A 493 0.13 -39.46 26.99
N SER A 494 -0.74 -40.32 27.54
CA SER A 494 -1.37 -41.38 26.74
C SER A 494 -2.07 -40.70 25.59
N HIS A 495 -1.55 -40.86 24.37
CA HIS A 495 -2.35 -40.63 23.19
C HIS A 495 -3.36 -41.76 23.14
N ASP A 496 -4.50 -41.58 23.82
CA ASP A 496 -5.68 -42.36 23.53
C ASP A 496 -6.09 -41.95 22.11
N GLU A 497 -5.63 -42.74 21.14
CA GLU A 497 -6.05 -42.66 19.74
C GLU A 497 -7.59 -42.82 19.70
N LEU A 498 -8.27 -41.79 19.20
CA LEU A 498 -9.69 -41.84 18.79
C LEU A 498 -9.78 -41.97 17.28
#